data_AF-A0A6A4USP2-F1
#
_entry.id   AF-A0A6A4USP2-F1
#
_cell.length_a   1.000
_cell.length_b   1.000
_cell.length_c   1.000
_cell.angle_alpha   90.00
_cell.angle_beta   90.00
_cell.angle_gamma   90.00
#
_symmetry.space_group_name_H-M   'P 1'
#
loop_
_entity.id
_entity.type
_entity.pdbx_description
1 polymer ?
#
loop_
_entity_poly.entity_id
_entity_poly.type
_entity_poly.pdbx_seq_one_letter_code
_entity_poly.pdbx_strand_id
1 'polypeptide(L)'
;MSERYRLELMRDIGERFKRFDEANNVKRGKERLEAESCNAKLVITCTTLYVSEMRSVSDDHSDFVPQEILNSAHVRIKRKALGHFNTSHTPFDGVEKASREKLSSDMETQFRKIVIHNDVKKDATHRRIESQNMRAVEGAKSCYHSMMTEKTSKGALSPEGLQMLHEIALHTAEGIFQSLEAGDECSAAHHLESLRDDINSDLESYVRDNQRKREKEQLEKELRLKTEQRVRAITVQVTRPPPADECILL
;
A
#
# COMPACT_ATOMS: atom_id res chain seq x y z
N MET A 1 -37.34 -87.69 19.01
CA MET A 1 -37.26 -86.51 18.12
C MET A 1 -36.86 -86.98 16.74
N SER A 2 -37.65 -86.71 15.69
CA SER A 2 -37.30 -87.13 14.32
C SER A 2 -36.27 -86.17 13.70
N GLU A 3 -35.41 -86.68 12.81
CA GLU A 3 -34.41 -85.89 12.11
C GLU A 3 -35.03 -84.75 11.28
N ARG A 4 -36.20 -85.01 10.68
CA ARG A 4 -36.99 -84.02 9.96
C ARG A 4 -37.38 -82.83 10.84
N TYR A 5 -37.80 -83.09 12.08
CA TYR A 5 -38.12 -82.03 13.04
C TYR A 5 -36.88 -81.21 13.42
N ARG A 6 -35.72 -81.86 13.55
CA ARG A 6 -34.45 -81.17 13.86
C ARG A 6 -34.01 -80.22 12.73
N LEU A 7 -34.15 -80.65 11.48
CA LEU A 7 -33.82 -79.84 10.30
C LEU A 7 -34.79 -78.66 10.12
N GLU A 8 -36.08 -78.88 10.35
CA GLU A 8 -37.10 -77.83 10.31
C GLU A 8 -36.87 -76.78 11.40
N LEU A 9 -36.58 -77.21 12.63
CA LEU A 9 -36.23 -76.30 13.73
C LEU A 9 -34.96 -75.48 13.42
N MET A 10 -33.93 -76.10 12.84
CA MET A 10 -32.71 -75.38 12.43
C MET A 10 -32.98 -74.33 11.35
N ARG A 11 -33.83 -74.65 10.36
CA ARG A 11 -34.22 -73.69 9.32
C ARG A 11 -34.97 -72.50 9.92
N ASP A 12 -35.94 -72.76 10.79
CA ASP A 12 -36.73 -71.70 11.43
C ASP A 12 -35.88 -70.81 12.33
N ILE A 13 -34.90 -71.39 13.04
CA ILE A 13 -33.90 -70.64 13.81
C ILE A 13 -33.05 -69.76 12.87
N GLY A 14 -32.56 -70.32 11.77
CA GLY A 14 -31.76 -69.59 10.77
C GLY A 14 -32.52 -68.42 10.13
N GLU A 15 -33.80 -68.62 9.78
CA GLU A 15 -34.65 -67.54 9.27
C GLU A 15 -34.91 -66.45 10.31
N ARG A 16 -35.11 -66.84 11.59
CA ARG A 16 -35.28 -65.88 12.68
C ARG A 16 -34.01 -65.03 12.90
N PHE A 17 -32.82 -65.64 12.88
CA PHE A 17 -31.56 -64.92 12.96
C PHE A 17 -31.39 -63.95 11.80
N LYS A 18 -31.66 -64.39 10.56
CA LYS A 18 -31.57 -63.53 9.38
C LYS A 18 -32.48 -62.31 9.49
N ARG A 19 -33.74 -62.48 9.91
CA ARG A 19 -34.67 -61.35 10.13
C ARG A 19 -34.21 -60.42 11.23
N PHE A 20 -33.61 -60.96 12.30
CA PHE A 20 -33.05 -60.16 13.39
C PHE A 20 -31.85 -59.33 12.93
N ASP A 21 -30.95 -59.92 12.14
CA ASP A 21 -29.80 -59.24 11.55
C ASP A 21 -30.22 -58.14 10.58
N GLU A 22 -31.21 -58.40 9.72
CA GLU A 22 -31.79 -57.40 8.82
C GLU A 22 -32.41 -56.22 9.60
N ALA A 23 -33.19 -56.51 10.64
CA ALA A 23 -33.78 -55.47 11.49
C ALA A 23 -32.73 -54.64 12.24
N ASN A 24 -31.67 -55.28 12.75
CA ASN A 24 -30.55 -54.60 13.41
C ASN A 24 -29.77 -53.73 12.43
N ASN A 25 -29.53 -54.21 11.20
CA ASN A 25 -28.86 -53.42 10.17
C ASN A 25 -29.67 -52.18 9.79
N VAL A 26 -30.99 -52.29 9.65
CA VAL A 26 -31.88 -51.13 9.41
C VAL A 26 -31.82 -50.16 10.58
N LYS A 27 -31.88 -50.65 11.83
CA LYS A 27 -31.80 -49.81 13.03
C LYS A 27 -30.47 -49.06 13.10
N ARG A 28 -29.35 -49.79 12.94
CA ARG A 28 -28.00 -49.22 12.95
C ARG A 28 -27.80 -48.22 11.81
N GLY A 29 -28.40 -48.47 10.65
CA GLY A 29 -28.41 -47.52 9.53
C GLY A 29 -29.13 -46.21 9.87
N LYS A 30 -30.27 -46.26 10.58
CA LYS A 30 -30.98 -45.06 11.04
C LYS A 30 -30.17 -44.28 12.08
N GLU A 31 -29.63 -44.97 13.09
CA GLU A 31 -28.78 -44.36 14.13
C GLU A 31 -27.55 -43.65 13.50
N ARG A 32 -26.95 -44.26 12.46
CA ARG A 32 -25.87 -43.63 11.69
C ARG A 32 -26.29 -42.32 11.03
N LEU A 33 -27.41 -42.33 10.29
CA LEU A 33 -27.89 -41.15 9.57
C LEU A 33 -28.28 -40.01 10.53
N GLU A 34 -28.84 -40.36 11.68
CA GLU A 34 -29.13 -39.40 12.75
C GLU A 34 -27.85 -38.77 13.28
N ALA A 35 -26.82 -39.57 13.58
CA ALA A 35 -25.52 -39.07 14.02
C ALA A 35 -24.84 -38.19 12.94
N GLU A 36 -24.88 -38.59 11.67
CA GLU A 36 -24.34 -37.80 10.55
C GLU A 36 -25.05 -36.45 10.43
N SER A 37 -26.39 -36.43 10.52
CA SER A 37 -27.21 -35.21 10.45
C SER A 37 -26.95 -34.28 11.64
N CYS A 38 -26.93 -34.81 12.86
CA CYS A 38 -26.66 -34.04 14.08
C CYS A 38 -25.24 -33.45 14.06
N ASN A 39 -24.24 -34.28 13.75
CA ASN A 39 -22.85 -33.82 13.70
C ASN A 39 -22.62 -32.82 12.57
N ALA A 40 -23.26 -32.97 11.40
CA ALA A 40 -23.17 -31.98 10.33
C ALA A 40 -23.68 -30.59 10.75
N LYS A 41 -24.80 -30.52 11.48
CA LYS A 41 -25.30 -29.25 12.03
C LYS A 41 -24.34 -28.68 13.06
N LEU A 42 -23.77 -29.53 13.93
CA LEU A 42 -22.81 -29.11 14.93
C LEU A 42 -21.52 -28.53 14.30
N VAL A 43 -21.02 -29.15 13.21
CA VAL A 43 -19.91 -28.60 12.43
C VAL A 43 -20.21 -27.17 11.98
N ILE A 44 -21.38 -26.92 11.37
CA ILE A 44 -21.78 -25.59 10.90
C ILE A 44 -21.81 -24.58 12.06
N THR A 45 -22.40 -24.95 13.19
CA THR A 45 -22.45 -24.09 14.39
C THR A 45 -21.06 -23.76 14.91
N CYS A 46 -20.19 -24.76 15.08
CA CYS A 46 -18.81 -24.57 15.52
C CYS A 46 -18.01 -23.69 14.55
N THR A 47 -18.16 -23.89 13.24
CA THR A 47 -17.50 -23.04 12.23
C THR A 47 -18.01 -21.61 12.29
N THR A 48 -19.32 -21.40 12.49
CA THR A 48 -19.90 -20.06 12.60
C THR A 48 -19.38 -19.31 13.82
N LEU A 49 -19.30 -19.99 14.97
CA LEU A 49 -18.70 -19.43 16.19
C LEU A 49 -17.23 -19.07 15.97
N TYR A 50 -16.46 -19.98 15.35
CA TYR A 50 -15.06 -19.74 15.01
C TYR A 50 -14.90 -18.50 14.13
N VAL A 51 -15.69 -18.38 13.07
CA VAL A 51 -15.62 -17.22 12.15
C VAL A 51 -15.99 -15.93 12.87
N SER A 52 -17.02 -15.94 13.71
CA SER A 52 -17.44 -14.77 14.48
C SER A 52 -16.33 -14.25 15.39
N GLU A 53 -15.69 -15.15 16.15
CA GLU A 53 -14.60 -14.77 17.07
C GLU A 53 -13.31 -14.37 16.32
N MET A 54 -13.02 -14.98 15.17
CA MET A 54 -11.88 -14.56 14.38
C MET A 54 -12.11 -13.19 13.73
N ARG A 55 -13.35 -12.90 13.32
CA ARG A 55 -13.71 -11.59 12.75
C ARG A 55 -13.62 -10.47 13.76
N SER A 56 -14.02 -10.69 15.02
CA SER A 56 -13.81 -9.65 16.04
C SER A 56 -12.33 -9.30 16.18
N VAL A 57 -11.43 -10.29 16.13
CA VAL A 57 -9.98 -10.00 16.13
C VAL A 57 -9.53 -9.25 14.88
N SER A 58 -10.05 -9.56 13.70
CA SER A 58 -9.64 -8.90 12.44
C SER A 58 -10.27 -7.53 12.19
N ASP A 59 -11.42 -7.25 12.82
CA ASP A 59 -12.24 -6.07 12.56
C ASP A 59 -12.13 -5.02 13.67
N ASP A 60 -11.68 -5.40 14.88
CA ASP A 60 -11.40 -4.47 15.98
C ASP A 60 -10.22 -3.52 15.67
N HIS A 61 -9.42 -3.83 14.66
CA HIS A 61 -8.34 -2.98 14.19
C HIS A 61 -8.77 -2.21 12.93
N SER A 62 -8.72 -0.87 13.01
CA SER A 62 -8.96 0.03 11.86
C SER A 62 -7.97 -0.20 10.71
N ASP A 63 -6.81 -0.76 11.03
CA ASP A 63 -5.75 -1.14 10.10
C ASP A 63 -5.64 -2.66 9.95
N PHE A 64 -4.46 -3.16 9.58
CA PHE A 64 -4.16 -4.59 9.52
C PHE A 64 -3.70 -5.12 10.88
N VAL A 65 -3.91 -6.42 11.09
CA VAL A 65 -3.49 -7.15 12.28
C VAL A 65 -2.18 -7.87 12.00
N PRO A 66 -1.17 -7.80 12.89
CA PRO A 66 0.04 -8.60 12.76
C PRO A 66 -0.25 -10.11 12.66
N GLN A 67 0.50 -10.81 11.79
CA GLN A 67 0.30 -12.24 11.54
C GLN A 67 0.43 -13.09 12.81
N GLU A 68 1.32 -12.72 13.73
CA GLU A 68 1.52 -13.42 15.00
C GLU A 68 0.27 -13.40 15.89
N ILE A 69 -0.45 -12.27 15.90
CA ILE A 69 -1.70 -12.10 16.64
C ILE A 69 -2.80 -12.96 15.99
N LEU A 70 -2.90 -12.94 14.65
CA LEU A 70 -3.85 -13.78 13.92
C LEU A 70 -3.60 -15.28 14.15
N ASN A 71 -2.35 -15.73 14.10
CA ASN A 71 -1.96 -17.11 14.36
C ASN A 71 -2.31 -17.53 15.81
N SER A 72 -2.01 -16.66 16.78
CA SER A 72 -2.30 -16.92 18.19
C SER A 72 -3.82 -17.01 18.45
N ALA A 73 -4.59 -16.09 17.85
CA ALA A 73 -6.04 -16.10 17.92
C ALA A 73 -6.62 -17.36 17.27
N HIS A 74 -6.13 -17.74 16.08
CA HIS A 74 -6.54 -18.96 15.38
C HIS A 74 -6.40 -20.20 16.26
N VAL A 75 -5.22 -20.41 16.87
CA VAL A 75 -4.97 -21.59 17.73
C VAL A 75 -5.95 -21.63 18.90
N ARG A 76 -6.16 -20.49 19.57
CA ARG A 76 -7.05 -20.38 20.73
C ARG A 76 -8.52 -20.64 20.35
N ILE A 77 -9.01 -19.96 19.33
CA ILE A 77 -10.42 -20.01 18.91
C ILE A 77 -10.73 -21.38 18.28
N LYS A 78 -9.82 -21.93 17.47
CA LYS A 78 -9.91 -23.30 16.94
C LYS A 78 -10.05 -24.32 18.07
N ARG A 79 -9.22 -24.21 19.12
CA ARG A 79 -9.29 -25.10 20.29
C ARG A 79 -10.67 -25.01 20.96
N LYS A 80 -11.22 -23.80 21.11
CA LYS A 80 -12.54 -23.57 21.70
C LYS A 80 -13.66 -24.21 20.86
N ALA A 81 -13.64 -24.01 19.54
CA ALA A 81 -14.62 -24.59 18.63
C ALA A 81 -14.57 -26.13 18.60
N LEU A 82 -13.36 -26.72 18.58
CA LEU A 82 -13.18 -28.18 18.70
C LEU A 82 -13.62 -28.71 20.05
N GLY A 83 -13.38 -27.96 21.14
CA GLY A 83 -13.88 -28.29 22.47
C GLY A 83 -15.42 -28.37 22.49
N HIS A 84 -16.10 -27.39 21.90
CA HIS A 84 -17.56 -27.39 21.80
C HIS A 84 -18.11 -28.57 21.01
N PHE A 85 -17.44 -28.92 19.89
CA PHE A 85 -17.79 -30.10 19.10
C PHE A 85 -17.64 -31.38 19.91
N ASN A 86 -16.51 -31.55 20.60
CA ASN A 86 -16.21 -32.77 21.36
C ASN A 86 -17.20 -33.01 22.51
N THR A 87 -17.75 -31.95 23.13
CA THR A 87 -18.74 -32.08 24.20
C THR A 87 -20.14 -32.45 23.68
N SER A 88 -20.47 -32.06 22.44
CA SER A 88 -21.88 -32.06 21.96
C SER A 88 -22.16 -33.02 20.82
N HIS A 89 -21.15 -33.73 20.31
CA HIS A 89 -21.31 -34.65 19.18
C HIS A 89 -22.17 -35.86 19.54
N THR A 90 -22.86 -36.41 18.54
CA THR A 90 -23.53 -37.70 18.61
C THR A 90 -22.52 -38.79 18.23
N PRO A 91 -22.18 -39.73 19.15
CA PRO A 91 -21.20 -40.77 18.88
C PRO A 91 -21.79 -41.84 17.97
N PHE A 92 -21.06 -42.21 16.90
CA PHE A 92 -21.36 -43.37 16.07
C PHE A 92 -20.12 -43.74 15.27
N ASP A 93 -19.61 -44.97 15.43
CA ASP A 93 -18.35 -45.47 14.84
C ASP A 93 -17.92 -44.77 13.55
N GLY A 94 -16.95 -43.85 13.67
CA GLY A 94 -16.29 -43.18 12.54
C GLY A 94 -16.96 -41.89 12.05
N VAL A 95 -18.22 -41.63 12.41
CA VAL A 95 -18.96 -40.42 12.03
C VAL A 95 -18.40 -39.19 12.76
N GLU A 96 -18.09 -39.32 14.06
CA GLU A 96 -17.52 -38.23 14.84
C GLU A 96 -16.12 -37.83 14.35
N LYS A 97 -15.30 -38.81 13.95
CA LYS A 97 -13.96 -38.56 13.41
C LYS A 97 -14.03 -37.79 12.10
N ALA A 98 -14.84 -38.25 11.15
CA ALA A 98 -15.03 -37.58 9.87
C ALA A 98 -15.58 -36.15 10.05
N SER A 99 -16.52 -35.97 10.97
CA SER A 99 -17.09 -34.66 11.29
C SER A 99 -16.07 -33.71 11.92
N ARG A 100 -15.22 -34.21 12.82
CA ARG A 100 -14.13 -33.42 13.44
C ARG A 100 -13.08 -33.00 12.40
N GLU A 101 -12.70 -33.90 11.51
CA GLU A 101 -11.76 -33.60 10.41
C GLU A 101 -12.33 -32.53 9.49
N LYS A 102 -13.62 -32.65 9.12
CA LYS A 102 -14.33 -31.64 8.33
C LYS A 102 -14.33 -30.27 9.03
N LEU A 103 -14.71 -30.22 10.31
CA LEU A 103 -14.69 -28.98 11.09
C LEU A 103 -13.31 -28.33 11.11
N SER A 104 -12.25 -29.12 11.34
CA SER A 104 -10.87 -28.60 11.31
C SER A 104 -10.52 -28.02 9.94
N SER A 105 -10.86 -28.72 8.86
CA SER A 105 -10.61 -28.25 7.48
C SER A 105 -11.37 -26.95 7.15
N ASP A 106 -12.63 -26.85 7.59
CA ASP A 106 -13.45 -25.65 7.38
C ASP A 106 -12.85 -24.45 8.12
N MET A 107 -12.40 -24.62 9.37
CA MET A 107 -11.74 -23.54 10.12
C MET A 107 -10.42 -23.09 9.50
N GLU A 108 -9.59 -24.02 9.01
CA GLU A 108 -8.35 -23.69 8.28
C GLU A 108 -8.64 -22.89 7.01
N THR A 109 -9.69 -23.28 6.27
CA THR A 109 -10.10 -22.57 5.07
C THR A 109 -10.57 -21.15 5.39
N GLN A 110 -11.33 -20.96 6.46
CA GLN A 110 -11.73 -19.64 6.92
C GLN A 110 -10.55 -18.81 7.41
N PHE A 111 -9.59 -19.42 8.12
CA PHE A 111 -8.39 -18.74 8.56
C PHE A 111 -7.59 -18.17 7.38
N ARG A 112 -7.36 -18.98 6.33
CA ARG A 112 -6.69 -18.52 5.12
C ARG A 112 -7.39 -17.31 4.47
N LYS A 113 -8.72 -17.31 4.43
CA LYS A 113 -9.48 -16.17 3.89
C LYS A 113 -9.27 -14.90 4.71
N ILE A 114 -9.21 -15.02 6.03
CA ILE A 114 -8.96 -13.89 6.94
C ILE A 114 -7.54 -13.35 6.77
N VAL A 115 -6.54 -14.23 6.66
CA VAL A 115 -5.14 -13.84 6.39
C VAL A 115 -5.05 -13.07 5.06
N ILE A 116 -5.63 -13.58 3.98
CA ILE A 116 -5.63 -12.89 2.68
C ILE A 116 -6.30 -11.51 2.78
N HIS A 117 -7.43 -11.42 3.47
CA HIS A 117 -8.11 -10.13 3.64
C HIS A 117 -7.26 -9.13 4.45
N ASN A 118 -6.55 -9.62 5.46
CA ASN A 118 -5.64 -8.82 6.27
C ASN A 118 -4.44 -8.29 5.46
N ASP A 119 -3.89 -9.12 4.58
CA ASP A 119 -2.81 -8.71 3.67
C ASP A 119 -3.29 -7.62 2.70
N VAL A 120 -4.53 -7.73 2.19
CA VAL A 120 -5.13 -6.67 1.37
C VAL A 120 -5.27 -5.36 2.14
N LYS A 121 -5.66 -5.40 3.43
CA LYS A 121 -5.70 -4.20 4.28
C LYS A 121 -4.29 -3.60 4.44
N LYS A 122 -3.27 -4.43 4.71
CA LYS A 122 -1.88 -3.99 4.83
C LYS A 122 -1.40 -3.28 3.57
N ASP A 123 -1.63 -3.87 2.40
CA ASP A 123 -1.27 -3.28 1.11
C ASP A 123 -2.00 -1.95 0.86
N ALA A 124 -3.27 -1.87 1.24
CA ALA A 124 -4.04 -0.62 1.12
C ALA A 124 -3.46 0.49 2.01
N THR A 125 -3.07 0.18 3.24
CA THR A 125 -2.39 1.12 4.15
C THR A 125 -1.06 1.59 3.55
N HIS A 126 -0.23 0.66 3.04
CA HIS A 126 1.04 1.02 2.39
C HIS A 126 0.83 1.95 1.19
N ARG A 127 -0.11 1.64 0.29
CA ARG A 127 -0.42 2.51 -0.87
C ARG A 127 -0.92 3.89 -0.46
N ARG A 128 -1.67 3.98 0.64
CA ARG A 128 -2.14 5.26 1.16
C ARG A 128 -0.98 6.11 1.65
N ILE A 129 -0.07 5.53 2.43
CA ILE A 129 1.15 6.20 2.92
C ILE A 129 1.99 6.66 1.73
N GLU A 130 2.23 5.77 0.77
CA GLU A 130 2.98 6.08 -0.45
C GLU A 130 2.36 7.26 -1.23
N SER A 131 1.04 7.25 -1.42
CA SER A 131 0.35 8.36 -2.09
C SER A 131 0.45 9.68 -1.32
N GLN A 132 0.52 9.65 0.02
CA GLN A 132 0.70 10.85 0.83
C GLN A 132 2.12 11.41 0.68
N ASN A 133 3.14 10.55 0.73
CA ASN A 133 4.53 10.95 0.54
C ASN A 133 4.77 11.52 -0.86
N MET A 134 4.21 10.90 -1.91
CA MET A 134 4.28 11.45 -3.28
C MET A 134 3.68 12.86 -3.38
N ARG A 135 2.53 13.11 -2.73
CA ARG A 135 1.94 14.46 -2.69
C ARG A 135 2.78 15.44 -1.88
N ALA A 136 3.42 15.00 -0.81
CA ALA A 136 4.33 15.81 -0.02
C ALA A 136 5.55 16.22 -0.87
N VAL A 137 6.12 15.29 -1.64
CA VAL A 137 7.19 15.56 -2.62
C VAL A 137 6.74 16.59 -3.65
N GLU A 138 5.58 16.40 -4.29
CA GLU A 138 5.03 17.36 -5.26
C GLU A 138 4.84 18.77 -4.67
N GLY A 139 4.31 18.85 -3.45
CA GLY A 139 4.15 20.11 -2.72
C GLY A 139 5.49 20.80 -2.43
N ALA A 140 6.47 20.04 -1.96
CA ALA A 140 7.82 20.52 -1.68
C ALA A 140 8.53 21.02 -2.96
N LYS A 141 8.47 20.25 -4.05
CA LYS A 141 9.02 20.64 -5.36
C LYS A 141 8.36 21.92 -5.90
N SER A 142 7.04 22.02 -5.80
CA SER A 142 6.31 23.21 -6.23
C SER A 142 6.74 24.46 -5.46
N CYS A 143 6.98 24.33 -4.15
CA CYS A 143 7.51 25.42 -3.34
C CYS A 143 8.92 25.83 -3.77
N TYR A 144 9.83 24.85 -3.94
CA TYR A 144 11.18 25.09 -4.45
C TYR A 144 11.17 25.85 -5.78
N HIS A 145 10.40 25.36 -6.75
CA HIS A 145 10.24 25.99 -8.06
C HIS A 145 9.70 27.41 -7.98
N SER A 146 8.70 27.64 -7.13
CA SER A 146 8.12 28.97 -6.95
C SER A 146 9.16 29.96 -6.44
N MET A 147 9.96 29.57 -5.44
CA MET A 147 11.03 30.40 -4.88
C MET A 147 12.13 30.68 -5.91
N MET A 148 12.61 29.65 -6.60
CA MET A 148 13.66 29.78 -7.62
C MET A 148 13.21 30.67 -8.79
N THR A 149 11.99 30.48 -9.29
CA THR A 149 11.43 31.26 -10.40
C THR A 149 11.19 32.73 -10.00
N GLU A 150 10.62 32.99 -8.83
CA GLU A 150 10.31 34.35 -8.39
C GLU A 150 11.58 35.22 -8.26
N LYS A 151 12.68 34.65 -7.79
CA LYS A 151 13.95 35.37 -7.61
C LYS A 151 14.74 35.48 -8.92
N THR A 152 14.80 34.42 -9.72
CA THR A 152 15.53 34.43 -10.99
C THR A 152 14.79 35.15 -12.12
N SER A 153 13.49 35.43 -11.98
CA SER A 153 12.73 36.21 -12.98
C SER A 153 13.11 37.69 -13.02
N LYS A 154 13.65 38.24 -11.91
CA LYS A 154 13.97 39.67 -11.75
C LYS A 154 15.28 40.12 -12.41
N GLY A 155 16.06 39.19 -12.94
CA GLY A 155 17.35 39.45 -13.58
C GLY A 155 18.32 38.30 -13.34
N ALA A 156 19.50 38.37 -13.96
CA ALA A 156 20.53 37.37 -13.75
C ALA A 156 21.18 37.51 -12.37
N LEU A 157 21.30 36.41 -11.64
CA LEU A 157 22.01 36.34 -10.36
C LEU A 157 23.50 36.03 -10.56
N SER A 158 24.34 36.40 -9.58
CA SER A 158 25.71 35.86 -9.54
C SER A 158 25.67 34.34 -9.23
N PRO A 159 26.72 33.58 -9.54
CA PRO A 159 26.77 32.16 -9.23
C PRO A 159 26.59 31.88 -7.74
N GLU A 160 27.23 32.68 -6.88
CA GLU A 160 27.12 32.58 -5.42
C GLU A 160 25.70 32.92 -4.95
N GLY A 161 25.07 33.94 -5.55
CA GLY A 161 23.69 34.31 -5.23
C GLY A 161 22.67 33.24 -5.65
N LEU A 162 22.90 32.57 -6.79
CA LEU A 162 22.07 31.46 -7.24
C LEU A 162 22.23 30.23 -6.34
N GLN A 163 23.47 29.90 -5.94
CA GLN A 163 23.76 28.79 -5.03
C GLN A 163 23.12 29.02 -3.65
N MET A 164 23.26 30.22 -3.08
CA MET A 164 22.65 30.55 -1.79
C MET A 164 21.11 30.49 -1.86
N LEU A 165 20.52 30.95 -2.97
CA LEU A 165 19.08 30.84 -3.18
C LEU A 165 18.63 29.37 -3.25
N HIS A 166 19.38 28.54 -3.99
CA HIS A 166 19.11 27.11 -4.09
C HIS A 166 19.14 26.43 -2.73
N GLU A 167 20.17 26.68 -1.90
CA GLU A 167 20.29 26.11 -0.57
C GLU A 167 19.11 26.48 0.34
N ILE A 168 18.69 27.76 0.32
CA ILE A 168 17.53 28.24 1.09
C ILE A 168 16.24 27.57 0.61
N ALA A 169 16.04 27.49 -0.71
CA ALA A 169 14.85 26.91 -1.30
C ALA A 169 14.79 25.39 -1.06
N LEU A 170 15.91 24.69 -1.18
CA LEU A 170 16.04 23.26 -0.88
C LEU A 170 15.70 23.00 0.59
N HIS A 171 16.32 23.73 1.52
CA HIS A 171 16.04 23.57 2.94
C HIS A 171 14.56 23.83 3.29
N THR A 172 13.94 24.80 2.63
CA THR A 172 12.51 25.07 2.79
C THR A 172 11.65 23.92 2.26
N ALA A 173 12.00 23.37 1.09
CA ALA A 173 11.30 22.23 0.49
C ALA A 173 11.42 20.97 1.35
N GLU A 174 12.61 20.68 1.89
CA GLU A 174 12.81 19.59 2.84
C GLU A 174 11.96 19.76 4.10
N GLY A 175 11.92 20.97 4.67
CA GLY A 175 11.09 21.26 5.83
C GLY A 175 9.58 21.08 5.56
N ILE A 176 9.12 21.43 4.36
CA ILE A 176 7.72 21.19 3.94
C ILE A 176 7.46 19.69 3.83
N PHE A 177 8.34 18.94 3.19
CA PHE A 177 8.21 17.49 3.07
C PHE A 177 8.12 16.83 4.45
N GLN A 178 9.06 17.14 5.35
CA GLN A 178 9.09 16.60 6.72
C GLN A 178 7.84 16.96 7.53
N SER A 179 7.21 18.11 7.26
CA SER A 179 5.95 18.48 7.92
C SER A 179 4.71 17.73 7.41
N LEU A 180 4.82 17.09 6.25
CA LEU A 180 3.71 16.44 5.54
C LEU A 180 3.92 14.94 5.33
N GLU A 181 5.11 14.41 5.63
CA GLU A 181 5.44 13.00 5.46
C GLU A 181 4.53 12.09 6.30
N ALA A 182 4.31 10.89 5.78
CA ALA A 182 3.49 9.88 6.40
C ALA A 182 4.27 8.56 6.51
N GLY A 183 3.90 7.76 7.50
CA GLY A 183 4.54 6.48 7.77
C GLY A 183 5.73 6.61 8.71
N ASP A 184 6.61 5.60 8.69
CA ASP A 184 7.86 5.61 9.44
C ASP A 184 8.99 6.33 8.70
N GLU A 185 10.05 6.67 9.42
CA GLU A 185 11.23 7.38 8.88
C GLU A 185 11.85 6.65 7.69
N CYS A 186 11.83 5.31 7.70
CA CYS A 186 12.37 4.50 6.59
C CYS A 186 11.55 4.67 5.30
N SER A 187 10.23 4.68 5.41
CA SER A 187 9.33 4.89 4.26
C SER A 187 9.47 6.31 3.71
N ALA A 188 9.62 7.31 4.58
CA ALA A 188 9.78 8.71 4.16
C ALA A 188 11.19 9.02 3.60
N ALA A 189 12.24 8.34 4.08
CA ALA A 189 13.63 8.61 3.67
C ALA A 189 13.86 8.44 2.17
N HIS A 190 13.27 7.43 1.54
CA HIS A 190 13.41 7.21 0.10
C HIS A 190 12.79 8.37 -0.71
N HIS A 191 11.64 8.88 -0.27
CA HIS A 191 10.98 10.02 -0.91
C HIS A 191 11.73 11.33 -0.72
N LEU A 192 12.36 11.51 0.44
CA LEU A 192 13.25 12.66 0.69
C LEU A 192 14.49 12.64 -0.21
N GLU A 193 15.09 11.46 -0.42
CA GLU A 193 16.21 11.29 -1.35
C GLU A 193 15.77 11.60 -2.79
N SER A 194 14.64 11.05 -3.23
CA SER A 194 14.07 11.35 -4.55
C SER A 194 13.77 12.84 -4.75
N LEU A 195 13.27 13.52 -3.71
CA LEU A 195 13.03 14.98 -3.73
C LEU A 195 14.34 15.75 -3.96
N ARG A 196 15.42 15.36 -3.28
CA ARG A 196 16.74 16.00 -3.43
C ARG A 196 17.30 15.82 -4.83
N ASP A 197 17.21 14.60 -5.37
CA ASP A 197 17.69 14.29 -6.71
C ASP A 197 16.94 15.08 -7.78
N ASP A 198 15.61 15.15 -7.64
CA ASP A 198 14.77 15.96 -8.52
C ASP A 198 15.13 17.45 -8.46
N ILE A 199 15.29 18.01 -7.26
CA ILE A 199 15.68 19.41 -7.06
C ILE A 199 17.08 19.69 -7.64
N ASN A 200 18.01 18.76 -7.52
CA ASN A 200 19.36 18.88 -8.09
C ASN A 200 19.31 18.89 -9.62
N SER A 201 18.49 18.03 -10.24
CA SER A 201 18.24 18.05 -11.68
C SER A 201 17.65 19.41 -12.12
N ASP A 202 16.69 19.93 -11.37
CA ASP A 202 16.08 21.24 -11.64
C ASP A 202 17.07 22.39 -11.51
N LEU A 203 18.00 22.34 -10.54
CA LEU A 203 19.06 23.33 -10.36
C LEU A 203 19.90 23.50 -11.63
N GLU A 204 20.23 22.41 -12.33
CA GLU A 204 21.00 22.51 -13.57
C GLU A 204 20.30 23.37 -14.63
N SER A 205 18.97 23.29 -14.70
CA SER A 205 18.19 24.13 -15.61
C SER A 205 18.26 25.60 -15.21
N TYR A 206 18.11 25.90 -13.92
CA TYR A 206 18.25 27.27 -13.42
C TYR A 206 19.66 27.84 -13.65
N VAL A 207 20.71 27.02 -13.50
CA VAL A 207 22.10 27.41 -13.79
C VAL A 207 22.26 27.77 -15.27
N ARG A 208 21.75 26.93 -16.18
CA ARG A 208 21.80 27.20 -17.63
C ARG A 208 21.05 28.47 -18.01
N ASP A 209 19.84 28.65 -17.50
CA ASP A 209 19.01 29.83 -17.82
C ASP A 209 19.58 31.12 -17.21
N ASN A 210 20.14 31.03 -16.01
CA ASN A 210 20.81 32.16 -15.37
C ASN A 210 22.06 32.58 -16.16
N GLN A 211 22.87 31.63 -16.62
CA GLN A 211 24.04 31.89 -17.45
C GLN A 211 23.64 32.63 -18.76
N ARG A 212 22.61 32.15 -19.46
CA ARG A 212 22.08 32.80 -20.67
C ARG A 212 21.63 34.24 -20.41
N LYS A 213 20.98 34.50 -19.26
CA LYS A 213 20.57 35.87 -18.87
C LYS A 213 21.78 36.77 -18.65
N ARG A 214 22.84 36.29 -17.99
CA ARG A 214 24.08 37.07 -17.78
C ARG A 214 24.74 37.45 -19.09
N GLU A 215 24.85 36.49 -20.01
CA GLU A 215 25.42 36.73 -21.35
C GLU A 215 24.61 37.77 -22.13
N LYS A 216 23.28 37.69 -22.07
CA LYS A 216 22.40 38.68 -22.70
C LYS A 216 22.57 40.07 -22.08
N GLU A 217 22.58 40.18 -20.76
CA GLU A 217 22.78 41.46 -20.06
C GLU A 217 24.15 42.07 -20.37
N GLN A 218 25.19 41.25 -20.52
CA GLN A 218 26.52 41.71 -20.91
C GLN A 218 26.54 42.24 -22.36
N LEU A 219 25.93 41.52 -23.30
CA LEU A 219 25.80 41.96 -24.69
C LEU A 219 25.01 43.26 -24.81
N GLU A 220 23.92 43.42 -24.05
CA GLU A 220 23.12 44.66 -24.03
C GLU A 220 23.93 45.84 -23.48
N LYS A 221 24.74 45.64 -22.43
CA LYS A 221 25.64 46.67 -21.89
C LYS A 221 26.70 47.07 -22.91
N GLU A 222 27.35 46.11 -23.57
CA GLU A 222 28.35 46.38 -24.61
C GLU A 222 27.75 47.12 -25.80
N LEU A 223 26.54 46.73 -26.23
CA LEU A 223 25.83 47.39 -27.33
C LEU A 223 25.46 48.83 -26.98
N ARG A 224 24.97 49.09 -25.75
CA ARG A 224 24.70 50.46 -25.27
C ARG A 224 25.96 51.30 -25.26
N LEU A 225 27.07 50.78 -24.71
CA LEU A 225 28.33 51.49 -24.66
C LEU A 225 28.84 51.87 -26.06
N LYS A 226 28.81 50.92 -27.01
CA LYS A 226 29.18 51.18 -28.41
C LYS A 226 28.26 52.21 -29.08
N THR A 227 26.97 52.17 -28.78
CA THR A 227 25.98 53.11 -29.32
C THR A 227 26.23 54.52 -28.77
N GLU A 228 26.45 54.67 -27.46
CA GLU A 228 26.78 55.94 -26.82
C GLU A 228 28.09 56.54 -27.35
N GLN A 229 29.13 55.70 -27.51
CA GLN A 229 30.40 56.12 -28.11
C GLN A 229 30.19 56.64 -29.55
N ARG A 230 29.38 55.94 -30.35
CA ARG A 230 29.08 56.34 -31.73
C ARG A 230 28.27 57.64 -31.78
N VAL A 231 27.28 57.81 -30.92
CA VAL A 231 26.52 59.07 -30.80
C VAL A 231 27.45 60.23 -30.43
N ARG A 232 28.31 60.06 -29.41
CA ARG A 232 29.29 61.10 -29.03
C ARG A 232 30.23 61.46 -30.18
N ALA A 233 30.74 60.48 -30.92
CA ALA A 233 31.62 60.71 -32.07
C ALA A 233 30.93 61.56 -33.17
N ILE A 234 29.65 61.29 -33.44
CA ILE A 234 28.86 62.08 -34.41
C ILE A 234 28.63 63.50 -33.90
N THR A 235 28.24 63.68 -32.63
CA THR A 235 27.99 65.01 -32.05
C THR A 235 29.24 65.89 -32.09
N VAL A 236 30.43 65.33 -31.88
CA VAL A 236 31.71 66.04 -31.99
C VAL A 236 32.03 66.46 -33.43
N GLN A 237 31.62 65.67 -34.44
CA GLN A 237 31.81 66.04 -35.85
C GLN A 237 30.87 67.16 -36.30
N VAL A 238 29.63 67.20 -35.79
CA VAL A 238 28.61 68.21 -36.16
C VAL A 238 28.85 69.56 -35.46
N THR A 239 29.57 69.58 -34.32
CA THR A 239 29.82 70.80 -33.53
C THR A 239 31.19 71.44 -33.80
N ARG A 240 32.02 70.89 -34.69
CA ARG A 240 33.23 71.57 -35.13
C ARG A 240 32.83 72.79 -35.98
N PRO A 241 33.19 74.03 -35.57
CA PRO A 241 33.02 75.17 -36.45
C PRO A 241 33.81 74.92 -37.73
N PRO A 242 33.30 75.35 -38.91
CA PRO A 242 34.06 75.24 -40.14
C PRO A 242 35.42 75.91 -39.94
N PRO A 243 36.50 75.35 -40.52
CA PRO A 243 37.81 75.99 -40.46
C PRO A 243 37.66 77.41 -40.99
N ALA A 244 38.04 78.38 -40.18
CA ALA A 244 38.02 79.79 -40.51
C ALA A 244 39.18 80.07 -41.47
N ASP A 245 39.05 79.66 -42.73
CA ASP A 245 39.94 80.09 -43.79
C ASP A 245 39.15 80.27 -45.09
N GLU A 246 39.49 81.37 -45.77
CA GLU A 246 39.02 81.86 -47.06
C GLU A 246 37.72 82.68 -47.09
N CYS A 247 37.75 83.83 -46.39
CA CYS A 247 37.19 85.06 -46.96
C CYS A 247 37.95 85.42 -48.25
N ILE A 248 37.44 84.97 -49.39
CA ILE A 248 37.82 85.55 -50.69
C ILE A 248 37.04 86.85 -50.84
N LEU A 249 37.76 87.97 -50.75
CA LEU A 249 37.28 89.31 -51.11
C LEU A 249 37.07 89.39 -52.63
N LEU A 250 35.83 89.66 -53.06
CA LEU A 250 35.51 90.42 -54.27
C LEU A 250 34.38 91.39 -53.94
#